data_AF-A0A7Y2VDQ3-F1
#
_entry.id   AF-A0A7Y2VDQ3-F1
#
_cell.length_a   1.000
_cell.length_b   1.000
_cell.length_c   1.000
_cell.angle_alpha   90.00
_cell.angle_beta   90.00
_cell.angle_gamma   90.00
#
_symmetry.space_group_name_H-M   'P 1'
#
loop_
_entity.id
_entity.type
_entity.pdbx_description
1 polymer ?
#
loop_
_entity_poly.entity_id
_entity_poly.type
_entity_poly.pdbx_seq_one_letter_code
_entity_poly.pdbx_strand_id
1 'polypeptide(L)' 'MVPYEDGWAVRREGNKRITSKHRKQSTAIRKAKSIARKRKADVVIHRADGGIRERINYD' A
#
# COMPACT_ATOMS: atom_id res chain seq x y z
N MET A 1 1.60 1.91 0.27
CA MET A 1 2.35 1.19 -0.76
C MET A 1 3.53 2.06 -1.15
N VAL A 2 4.75 1.53 -1.06
CA VAL A 2 5.97 2.28 -1.35
C VAL A 2 6.58 1.79 -2.67
N PRO A 3 7.31 2.64 -3.40
CA PRO A 3 8.20 2.18 -4.46
C PRO A 3 9.16 1.15 -3.85
N TYR A 4 9.29 -0.01 -4.47
CA TYR A 4 10.20 -1.05 -4.00
C TYR A 4 10.81 -1.78 -5.18
N GLU A 5 12.13 -1.65 -5.33
CA GLU A 5 12.92 -2.16 -6.47
C GLU A 5 12.27 -1.72 -7.80
N ASP A 6 11.68 -2.65 -8.55
CA ASP A 6 11.01 -2.42 -9.85
C ASP A 6 9.48 -2.49 -9.77
N GLY A 7 8.89 -2.20 -8.60
CA GLY A 7 7.45 -2.34 -8.42
C GLY A 7 6.90 -1.65 -7.18
N TRP A 8 5.86 -2.28 -6.63
CA TRP A 8 4.99 -1.70 -5.61
C TRP A 8 4.84 -2.63 -4.43
N ALA A 9 5.27 -2.15 -3.27
CA ALA A 9 5.19 -2.87 -2.02
C ALA A 9 4.03 -2.36 -1.17
N VAL A 10 3.10 -3.22 -0.76
CA VAL A 10 2.07 -2.88 0.24
C VAL A 10 2.67 -3.04 1.64
N ARG A 11 2.67 -1.96 2.42
CA ARG A 11 3.10 -1.95 3.82
C ARG A 11 1.96 -1.40 4.67
N ARG A 12 1.72 -2.02 5.82
CA ARG A 12 0.79 -1.52 6.84
C ARG A 12 1.50 -0.52 7.75
N GLU A 13 0.81 0.51 8.17
CA GLU A 13 1.28 1.45 9.19
C GLU A 13 1.61 0.71 10.49
N GLY A 14 2.78 0.98 11.07
CA GLY A 14 3.32 0.26 12.24
C GLY A 14 4.00 -1.07 11.94
N ASN A 15 3.93 -1.61 10.72
CA ASN A 15 4.56 -2.88 10.39
C ASN A 15 5.93 -2.67 9.73
N LYS A 16 6.99 -3.24 10.33
CA LYS A 16 8.36 -3.13 9.80
C LYS A 16 8.56 -3.89 8.49
N ARG A 17 7.70 -4.88 8.21
CA ARG A 17 7.79 -5.74 7.03
C ARG A 17 6.77 -5.38 5.96
N ILE A 18 7.18 -5.58 4.70
CA ILE A 18 6.32 -5.47 3.53
C ILE A 18 5.31 -6.63 3.56
N THR A 19 4.03 -6.32 3.39
CA THR A 19 2.94 -7.32 3.40
C THR A 19 2.79 -8.01 2.04
N SER A 20 3.04 -7.30 0.93
CA SER A 20 2.99 -7.90 -0.41
C SER A 20 3.78 -7.07 -1.43
N LYS A 21 4.33 -7.73 -2.45
CA LYS A 21 5.05 -7.10 -3.58
C LYS A 21 4.24 -7.29 -4.86
N HIS A 22 4.16 -6.26 -5.69
CA HIS A 22 3.40 -6.28 -6.94
C HIS A 22 4.14 -5.53 -8.04
N ARG A 23 4.12 -6.06 -9.27
CA ARG A 23 4.67 -5.34 -10.45
C ARG A 23 3.86 -4.10 -10.82
N LYS A 24 2.53 -4.16 -10.72
CA LYS A 24 1.63 -3.06 -11.11
C LYS A 24 1.05 -2.35 -9.88
N GLN A 25 1.05 -1.02 -9.92
CA GLN A 25 0.48 -0.16 -8.88
C GLN A 25 -1.00 -0.48 -8.63
N SER A 26 -1.77 -0.68 -9.71
CA SER A 26 -3.20 -1.01 -9.64
C SER A 26 -3.48 -2.30 -8.87
N THR A 27 -2.61 -3.32 -9.01
CA THR A 27 -2.73 -4.58 -8.26
C THR A 27 -2.39 -4.37 -6.79
N ALA A 28 -1.35 -3.58 -6.49
CA ALA A 28 -1.03 -3.21 -5.11
C ALA A 28 -2.16 -2.45 -4.42
N ILE A 29 -2.80 -1.51 -5.12
CA ILE A 29 -3.94 -0.74 -4.59
C ILE A 29 -5.11 -1.67 -4.28
N ARG A 30 -5.51 -2.56 -5.22
CA ARG A 30 -6.59 -3.52 -4.96
C ARG A 30 -6.31 -4.39 -3.75
N LYS A 31 -5.09 -4.92 -3.62
CA LYS A 31 -4.71 -5.77 -2.50
C LYS A 31 -4.70 -4.99 -1.18
N ALA A 32 -4.17 -3.77 -1.19
CA ALA A 32 -4.15 -2.89 -0.03
C ALA A 32 -5.57 -2.55 0.45
N LYS A 33 -6.48 -2.15 -0.46
CA LYS A 33 -7.89 -1.89 -0.14
C LYS A 33 -8.60 -3.14 0.44
N SER A 34 -8.36 -4.31 -0.12
CA SER A 34 -8.94 -5.57 0.38
C SER A 34 -8.47 -5.91 1.79
N ILE A 35 -7.17 -5.76 2.08
CA ILE A 35 -6.59 -6.01 3.41
C ILE A 35 -7.13 -4.99 4.41
N ALA A 36 -7.15 -3.72 4.02
CA ALA A 36 -7.61 -2.61 4.85
C ALA A 36 -9.07 -2.74 5.24
N ARG A 37 -9.95 -3.06 4.29
CA ARG A 37 -11.36 -3.31 4.56
C ARG A 37 -11.57 -4.49 5.51
N LYS A 38 -10.77 -5.56 5.37
CA LYS A 38 -10.86 -6.73 6.26
C LYS A 38 -10.35 -6.46 7.67
N ARG A 39 -9.38 -5.55 7.82
CA ARG A 39 -8.65 -5.33 9.07
C ARG A 39 -8.90 -3.95 9.70
N LYS A 40 -9.83 -3.16 9.15
CA LYS A 40 -10.10 -1.77 9.55
C LYS A 40 -8.79 -0.99 9.75
N ALA A 41 -8.02 -0.92 8.67
CA ALA A 41 -6.65 -0.42 8.73
C ALA A 41 -6.40 0.61 7.63
N ASP A 42 -5.50 1.54 7.92
CA ASP A 42 -5.17 2.62 7.00
C ASP A 42 -4.31 2.17 5.83
N VAL A 43 -4.60 2.74 4.67
CA VAL A 43 -3.85 2.57 3.43
C VAL A 43 -3.26 3.90 3.03
N VAL A 44 -1.94 4.00 3.11
CA VAL A 44 -1.19 5.08 2.47
C VAL A 44 -0.78 4.61 1.07
N ILE A 45 -1.04 5.40 0.04
CA ILE A 45 -0.71 5.12 -1.36
C ILE A 45 0.40 6.11 -1.75
N HIS A 46 1.60 5.64 -2.08
CA HIS A 46 2.67 6.52 -2.55
C HIS A 46 2.69 6.63 -4.08
N ARG A 47 3.28 7.72 -4.57
CA ARG A 47 3.64 7.96 -5.95
C ARG A 47 5.03 7.36 -6.24
N ALA A 48 5.41 7.31 -7.52
CA ALA A 48 6.71 6.80 -7.94
C ALA A 48 7.88 7.70 -7.44
N ASP A 49 7.61 8.98 -7.23
CA ASP A 49 8.52 9.97 -6.63
C ASP A 49 8.70 9.79 -5.10
N GLY A 50 8.04 8.79 -4.48
CA GLY A 50 8.06 8.55 -3.04
C GLY A 50 7.08 9.41 -2.23
N GLY A 51 6.48 10.43 -2.85
CA GLY A 51 5.46 11.27 -2.25
C GLY A 51 4.18 10.50 -1.94
N ILE A 52 3.34 11.03 -1.04
CA ILE A 52 2.05 10.41 -0.73
C ILE A 52 1.05 10.87 -1.78
N ARG A 53 0.49 9.92 -2.52
CA ARG A 53 -0.57 10.17 -3.50
C ARG A 53 -1.91 10.35 -2.81
N GLU A 54 -2.23 9.45 -1.90
CA GLU A 54 -3.58 9.25 -1.39
C GLU A 54 -3.51 8.51 -0.05
N ARG A 55 -4.41 8.85 0.88
CA ARG A 55 -4.55 8.16 2.16
C ARG A 55 -6.01 7.75 2.30
N ILE A 56 -6.24 6.47 2.50
CA ILE A 56 -7.59 5.91 2.66
C ILE A 56 -7.65 5.32 4.06
N ASN A 57 -8.52 5.90 4.87
CA ASN A 57 -8.74 5.48 6.25
C ASN A 57 -10.00 4.59 6.29
N TYR A 58 -9.89 3.43 6.93
CA TYR A 58 -10.97 2.43 7.03
C TYR A 58 -11.23 2.16 8.51
N ASP A 59 -11.76 3.14 9.23
CA ASP A 59 -12.24 2.99 10.62
C ASP A 59 -13.45 2.02 10.72
#